data_AF-A0A8J2L3Z9-F1
#
_entry.id   AF-A0A8J2L3Z9-F1
#
_cell.length_a   1.000
_cell.length_b   1.000
_cell.length_c   1.000
_cell.angle_alpha   90.00
_cell.angle_beta   90.00
_cell.angle_gamma   90.00
#
_symmetry.space_group_name_H-M   'P 1'
#
loop_
_entity.id
_entity.type
_entity.pdbx_description
1 polymer ?
#
loop_
_entity_poly.entity_id
_entity_poly.type
_entity_poly.pdbx_seq_one_letter_code
_entity_poly.pdbx_strand_id
1 'polypeptide(L)'
;MANDSGITKEFLESALKQPIEKFQVKPGSNLGDGYTCEMHSVDVWTVGKDEPQSIVIKCYPTHASRQEILDAGGSFQIELEMYKTLFPELVKCQEDTGVESVIEVPAPPMIRGHFFSPDERK
;
A
#
# COMPACT_ATOMS: atom_id res chain seq x y z
N MET A 1 24.08 4.64 2.33
CA MET A 1 23.41 4.92 3.61
C MET A 1 22.32 3.86 3.74
N ALA A 2 22.40 2.99 4.75
CA ALA A 2 21.35 2.01 5.00
C ALA A 2 20.14 2.79 5.54
N ASN A 3 19.11 2.94 4.71
CA ASN A 3 17.84 3.49 5.17
C ASN A 3 17.20 2.43 6.07
N ASP A 4 17.24 2.66 7.39
CA ASP A 4 16.51 1.85 8.35
C ASP A 4 15.02 2.21 8.24
N SER A 5 14.34 1.60 7.27
CA SER A 5 12.93 1.85 6.97
C SER A 5 11.96 1.49 8.10
N GLY A 6 12.44 0.93 9.22
CA GLY A 6 11.60 0.42 10.30
C GLY A 6 10.73 -0.79 9.92
N ILE A 7 10.75 -1.21 8.65
CA ILE A 7 10.03 -2.39 8.15
C ILE A 7 10.81 -3.63 8.58
N THR A 8 10.25 -4.38 9.53
CA THR A 8 10.86 -5.62 10.03
C THR A 8 10.16 -6.85 9.50
N LYS A 9 10.80 -8.01 9.65
CA LYS A 9 10.21 -9.31 9.31
C LYS A 9 8.93 -9.57 10.12
N GLU A 10 8.96 -9.29 11.42
CA GLU A 10 7.84 -9.52 12.34
C GLU A 10 6.62 -8.67 11.95
N PHE A 11 6.86 -7.42 11.54
CA PHE A 11 5.79 -6.56 11.01
C PHE A 11 5.16 -7.18 9.75
N LEU A 12 5.99 -7.62 8.79
CA LEU A 12 5.51 -8.22 7.53
C LEU A 12 4.75 -9.53 7.77
N GLU A 13 5.25 -10.40 8.67
CA GLU A 13 4.59 -11.65 9.03
C GLU A 13 3.23 -11.39 9.69
N SER A 14 3.15 -10.39 10.57
CA SER A 14 1.90 -9.97 11.21
C SER A 14 0.90 -9.39 10.20
N ALA A 15 1.36 -8.50 9.31
CA ALA A 15 0.51 -7.82 8.34
C ALA A 15 -0.02 -8.77 7.25
N LEU A 16 0.85 -9.64 6.71
CA LEU A 16 0.51 -10.57 5.62
C LEU A 16 -0.07 -11.89 6.12
N LYS A 17 0.04 -12.18 7.43
CA LYS A 17 -0.39 -13.44 8.05
C LYS A 17 0.26 -14.67 7.40
N GLN A 18 1.52 -14.52 6.96
CA GLN A 18 2.29 -15.55 6.26
C GLN A 18 3.74 -15.55 6.75
N PRO A 19 4.41 -16.72 6.85
CA PRO A 19 5.82 -16.79 7.23
C PRO A 19 6.71 -16.22 6.13
N ILE A 20 7.63 -15.32 6.50
CA ILE A 20 8.51 -14.63 5.55
C ILE A 20 9.91 -15.27 5.57
N GLU A 21 10.42 -15.66 4.41
CA GLU A 21 11.79 -16.16 4.28
C GLU A 21 12.79 -14.99 4.21
N LYS A 22 12.52 -14.04 3.30
CA LYS A 22 13.33 -12.83 3.10
C LYS A 22 12.48 -11.72 2.51
N PHE A 23 12.94 -10.48 2.64
CA PHE A 23 12.30 -9.32 2.01
C PHE A 23 13.35 -8.30 1.59
N GLN A 24 13.00 -7.47 0.61
CA GLN A 24 13.83 -6.36 0.14
C GLN A 24 13.00 -5.09 0.12
N VAL A 25 13.50 -4.05 0.81
CA VAL A 25 12.87 -2.72 0.82
C VAL A 25 13.58 -1.80 -0.18
N LYS A 26 12.78 -1.11 -1.00
CA LYS A 26 13.19 -0.10 -1.97
C LYS A 26 12.40 1.19 -1.73
N PRO A 27 12.95 2.37 -2.08
CA PRO A 27 12.14 3.59 -2.15
C PRO A 27 10.93 3.36 -3.05
N GLY A 28 9.73 3.65 -2.55
CA GLY A 28 8.47 3.54 -3.30
C GLY A 28 8.15 4.77 -4.16
N SER A 29 8.95 5.83 -4.03
CA SER A 29 8.78 7.10 -4.75
C SER A 29 10.14 7.70 -5.10
N ASN A 30 10.20 8.57 -6.12
CA ASN A 30 11.41 9.36 -6.35
C ASN A 30 11.55 10.49 -5.33
N LEU A 31 12.73 11.10 -5.28
CA LEU A 31 12.97 12.28 -4.48
C LEU A 31 12.06 13.43 -4.97
N GLY A 32 11.19 13.92 -4.08
CA GLY A 32 10.24 15.00 -4.39
C GLY A 32 8.79 14.54 -4.59
N ASP A 33 8.57 13.26 -4.93
CA ASP A 33 7.22 12.71 -5.19
C ASP A 33 6.42 12.45 -3.90
N GLY A 34 7.10 12.17 -2.79
CA GLY A 34 6.51 11.85 -1.48
C GLY A 34 6.49 13.04 -0.51
N TYR A 35 5.82 14.14 -0.87
CA TYR A 35 5.80 15.34 -0.01
C TYR A 35 5.03 15.13 1.29
N THR A 36 4.03 14.25 1.27
CA THR A 36 3.06 14.01 2.34
C THR A 36 3.06 12.57 2.86
N CYS A 37 4.04 11.75 2.49
CA CYS A 37 4.19 10.40 3.05
C CYS A 37 5.58 9.83 2.73
N GLU A 38 5.96 8.79 3.47
CA GLU A 38 7.11 7.96 3.13
C GLU A 38 6.58 6.68 2.48
N MET A 39 6.95 6.42 1.23
CA MET A 39 6.54 5.21 0.52
C MET A 39 7.69 4.24 0.36
N HIS A 40 7.42 2.97 0.62
CA HIS A 40 8.35 1.86 0.46
C HIS A 40 7.74 0.82 -0.47
N SER A 41 8.50 0.43 -1.49
CA SER A 41 8.21 -0.77 -2.27
C SER A 41 8.93 -1.94 -1.64
N VAL A 42 8.22 -3.00 -1.29
CA VAL A 42 8.78 -4.17 -0.60
C VAL A 42 8.50 -5.42 -1.41
N ASP A 43 9.55 -6.10 -1.83
CA ASP A 43 9.46 -7.44 -2.39
C ASP A 43 9.58 -8.46 -1.25
N VAL A 44 8.59 -9.33 -1.11
CA VAL A 44 8.48 -10.29 -0.01
C VAL A 44 8.47 -11.71 -0.55
N TRP A 45 9.40 -12.54 -0.10
CA TRP A 45 9.44 -13.98 -0.38
C TRP A 45 8.88 -14.72 0.83
N THR A 46 7.72 -15.34 0.63
CA THR A 46 7.05 -16.17 1.64
C THR A 46 7.57 -17.61 1.55
N VAL A 47 7.63 -18.31 2.68
CA VAL A 47 8.14 -19.68 2.73
C VAL A 47 7.36 -20.59 1.77
N GLY A 48 8.07 -21.26 0.86
CA GLY A 48 7.49 -22.19 -0.11
C GLY A 48 6.96 -21.55 -1.40
N LYS A 49 7.25 -20.27 -1.66
CA LYS A 49 6.99 -19.62 -2.95
C LYS A 49 8.31 -19.19 -3.61
N ASP A 50 8.44 -19.49 -4.90
CA ASP A 50 9.62 -19.13 -5.68
C ASP A 50 9.63 -17.64 -6.08
N GLU A 51 8.45 -17.08 -6.34
CA GLU A 51 8.27 -15.69 -6.78
C GLU A 51 7.94 -14.75 -5.60
N PRO A 52 8.51 -13.53 -5.58
CA PRO A 52 8.16 -12.53 -4.59
C PRO A 52 6.76 -11.97 -4.83
N GLN A 53 6.10 -11.61 -3.73
CA GLN A 53 4.97 -10.70 -3.75
C GLN A 53 5.49 -9.27 -3.54
N SER A 54 5.24 -8.38 -4.50
CA SER A 54 5.54 -6.96 -4.35
C SER A 54 4.38 -6.24 -3.65
N ILE A 55 4.68 -5.51 -2.58
CA ILE A 55 3.72 -4.68 -1.83
C ILE A 55 4.23 -3.24 -1.72
N VAL A 56 3.31 -2.30 -1.53
CA VAL A 56 3.63 -0.91 -1.22
C VAL A 56 3.21 -0.62 0.21
N ILE A 57 4.12 -0.05 0.99
CA ILE A 57 3.87 0.42 2.36
C ILE A 57 3.95 1.94 2.35
N LYS A 58 2.87 2.59 2.75
CA LYS A 58 2.78 4.04 2.93
C LYS A 58 2.82 4.34 4.43
N CYS A 59 3.83 5.09 4.83
CA CYS A 59 4.06 5.47 6.22
C CYS A 59 3.73 6.95 6.44
N TYR A 60 3.31 7.25 7.66
CA TYR A 60 3.24 8.61 8.15
C TYR A 60 4.65 9.21 8.13
N PRO A 61 4.85 10.44 7.61
CA PRO A 61 6.18 11.00 7.47
C PRO A 61 6.82 11.24 8.84
N THR A 62 8.13 11.12 8.92
CA THR A 62 8.90 11.36 10.15
C THR A 62 9.23 12.85 10.36
N HIS A 63 9.22 13.65 9.30
CA HIS A 63 9.58 15.08 9.36
C HIS A 63 8.43 15.95 9.88
N ALA A 64 8.65 16.66 11.00
CA ALA A 64 7.64 17.44 11.72
C ALA A 64 6.80 18.38 10.82
N SER A 65 7.43 19.15 9.94
CA SER A 65 6.68 20.07 9.07
C SER A 65 5.74 19.36 8.08
N ARG A 66 6.04 18.10 7.69
CA ARG A 66 5.17 17.30 6.83
C ARG A 66 4.01 16.71 7.62
N GLN A 67 4.26 16.36 8.89
CA GLN A 67 3.23 15.92 9.82
C GLN A 67 2.21 17.05 10.05
N GLU A 68 2.66 18.27 10.34
CA GLU A 68 1.77 19.43 10.53
C GLU A 68 0.84 19.67 9.33
N ILE A 69 1.36 19.55 8.10
CA ILE A 69 0.56 19.70 6.87
C ILE A 69 -0.48 18.59 6.75
N LEU A 70 -0.11 17.34 7.05
CA LEU A 70 -1.03 16.20 7.01
C LEU A 70 -2.09 16.29 8.09
N ASP A 71 -1.71 16.64 9.31
CA ASP A 71 -2.57 16.75 10.47
C ASP A 71 -3.60 17.87 10.28
N ALA A 72 -3.19 19.01 9.71
CA ALA A 72 -4.09 20.10 9.38
C ALA A 72 -5.19 19.68 8.38
N GLY A 73 -4.87 18.79 7.43
CA GLY A 73 -5.81 18.28 6.44
C GLY A 73 -6.53 17.00 6.83
N GLY A 74 -6.07 16.30 7.86
CA GLY A 74 -6.56 14.97 8.28
C GLY A 74 -6.44 13.89 7.21
N SER A 75 -5.70 14.11 6.12
CA SER A 75 -5.77 13.30 4.90
C SER A 75 -5.30 11.87 5.11
N PHE A 76 -4.26 11.66 5.91
CA PHE A 76 -3.77 10.32 6.25
C PHE A 76 -4.80 9.54 7.10
N GLN A 77 -5.48 10.22 8.02
CA GLN A 77 -6.51 9.60 8.85
C GLN A 77 -7.76 9.26 8.04
N ILE A 78 -8.17 10.14 7.13
CA ILE A 78 -9.28 9.90 6.19
C ILE A 78 -8.96 8.67 5.32
N GLU A 79 -7.75 8.60 4.75
CA GLU A 79 -7.30 7.47 3.96
C GLU A 79 -7.33 6.16 4.77
N LEU A 80 -6.85 6.18 6.02
CA LEU A 80 -6.89 5.03 6.91
C LEU A 80 -8.33 4.57 7.19
N GLU A 81 -9.25 5.51 7.44
CA GLU A 81 -10.66 5.22 7.69
C GLU A 81 -11.35 4.66 6.45
N MET A 82 -10.98 5.13 5.26
CA MET A 82 -11.47 4.58 4.00
C MET A 82 -11.13 3.09 3.87
N TYR A 83 -9.88 2.71 4.13
CA TYR A 83 -9.45 1.31 4.05
C TYR A 83 -10.03 0.43 5.17
N LYS A 84 -10.17 0.97 6.39
CA LYS A 84 -10.62 0.19 7.56
C LYS A 84 -12.13 0.01 7.63
N THR A 85 -12.88 1.01 7.20
CA THR A 85 -14.33 1.08 7.45
C THR A 85 -15.09 1.20 6.16
N LEU A 86 -14.80 2.21 5.33
CA LEU A 86 -15.61 2.49 4.15
C LEU A 86 -15.59 1.35 3.13
N PHE A 87 -14.41 0.88 2.72
CA PHE A 87 -14.34 -0.19 1.71
C PHE A 87 -14.96 -1.50 2.18
N PRO A 88 -14.72 -1.99 3.41
CA PRO A 88 -15.44 -3.16 3.92
C PRO A 88 -16.97 -3.00 3.93
N GLU A 89 -17.50 -1.84 4.32
CA GLU A 89 -18.95 -1.60 4.30
C GLU A 89 -19.52 -1.49 2.89
N LEU A 90 -18.76 -0.95 1.94
CA LEU A 90 -19.15 -0.94 0.53
C LEU A 90 -19.22 -2.36 -0.05
N VAL A 91 -18.27 -3.23 0.29
CA VAL A 91 -18.30 -4.64 -0.12
C VAL A 91 -19.53 -5.34 0.44
N LYS A 92 -19.85 -5.16 1.72
CA LYS A 92 -21.08 -5.73 2.34
C LYS A 92 -22.36 -5.26 1.62
N CYS A 93 -22.44 -3.96 1.33
CA CYS A 93 -23.59 -3.39 0.62
C CYS A 93 -23.75 -4.00 -0.79
N GLN A 94 -22.65 -4.30 -1.48
CA GLN A 94 -22.69 -4.98 -2.78
C GLN A 94 -23.22 -6.41 -2.66
N GLU A 95 -22.73 -7.17 -1.67
CA GLU A 95 -23.20 -8.52 -1.38
C GLU A 95 -24.71 -8.54 -1.07
N ASP A 96 -25.18 -7.60 -0.26
CA ASP A 96 -26.59 -7.50 0.14
C ASP A 96 -27.53 -7.12 -1.01
N THR A 97 -27.03 -6.38 -2.00
CA THR A 97 -27.81 -5.90 -3.15
C THR A 97 -27.75 -6.83 -4.36
N GLY A 98 -26.98 -7.93 -4.29
CA GLY A 98 -26.80 -8.87 -5.40
C GLY A 98 -26.02 -8.28 -6.58
N VAL A 99 -25.28 -7.20 -6.34
CA VAL A 99 -24.40 -6.59 -7.34
C VAL A 99 -23.11 -7.41 -7.37
N GLU A 100 -22.88 -8.15 -8.44
CA GLU A 100 -21.61 -8.85 -8.67
C GLU A 100 -20.47 -7.82 -8.77
N SER A 101 -19.68 -7.72 -7.68
CA SER A 101 -18.39 -7.02 -7.53
C SER A 101 -18.11 -5.89 -8.53
N VAL A 102 -18.79 -4.75 -8.40
CA VAL A 102 -18.51 -3.55 -9.23
C VAL A 102 -17.30 -2.77 -8.69
N ILE A 103 -16.98 -2.94 -7.41
CA ILE A 103 -15.68 -2.51 -6.88
C ILE A 103 -14.77 -3.73 -6.98
N GLU A 104 -14.28 -4.00 -8.18
CA GLU A 104 -12.88 -4.38 -8.23
C GLU A 104 -12.14 -3.21 -7.59
N VAL A 105 -11.29 -3.47 -6.60
CA VAL A 105 -10.21 -2.53 -6.31
C VAL A 105 -9.07 -2.98 -7.21
N PRO A 106 -9.07 -2.67 -8.53
CA PRO A 106 -7.83 -2.77 -9.24
C PRO A 106 -6.99 -1.68 -8.58
N ALA A 107 -5.96 -2.07 -7.83
CA ALA A 107 -4.72 -1.37 -8.11
C ALA A 107 -4.43 -1.79 -9.56
N PRO A 108 -4.73 -0.98 -10.60
CA PRO A 108 -4.25 -1.36 -11.92
C PRO A 108 -2.73 -1.51 -11.76
N PRO A 109 -2.12 -2.47 -12.45
CA PRO A 109 -0.69 -2.71 -12.30
C PRO A 109 0.05 -1.38 -12.51
N MET A 110 0.60 -0.83 -11.44
CA MET A 110 1.41 0.37 -11.51
C MET A 110 2.73 -0.02 -12.17
N ILE A 111 2.77 0.08 -13.49
CA ILE A 111 4.02 0.02 -14.24
C ILE A 111 4.52 1.47 -14.33
N ARG A 112 5.58 1.80 -13.57
CA ARG A 112 6.23 3.12 -13.59
C ARG A 112 5.35 4.30 -13.14
N GLY A 113 4.40 4.10 -12.22
CA GLY A 113 3.64 5.19 -11.60
C GLY A 113 2.43 5.71 -12.39
N HIS A 114 1.97 4.98 -13.41
CA HIS A 114 0.73 5.28 -14.15
C HIS A 114 -0.32 4.19 -13.94
N PHE A 115 -1.59 4.60 -13.83
CA PHE A 115 -2.74 3.69 -13.80
C PHE A 115 -3.04 3.24 -15.25
N PHE A 116 -2.92 1.94 -15.55
CA PHE A 116 -3.25 1.37 -16.86
C PHE A 116 -4.74 1.00 -16.94
N SER A 117 -5.39 1.32 -18.06
CA SER A 117 -6.70 0.76 -18.41
C SER A 117 -6.52 -0.64 -19.05
N PRO A 118 -7.41 -1.62 -18.79
CA PRO A 118 -7.38 -2.94 -19.44
C PRO A 118 -7.31 -2.90 -20.98
N ASP A 119 -7.75 -1.81 -21.60
CA ASP A 119 -7.81 -1.62 -23.06
C ASP A 119 -6.46 -1.33 -23.74
N GLU A 120 -5.38 -1.12 -22.98
CA GLU A 120 -4.08 -0.72 -23.52
C GLU A 120 -3.12 -1.90 -23.83
N ARG A 121 -3.61 -3.15 -23.76
CA ARG A 121 -2.85 -4.33 -24.23
C ARG A 121 -2.93 -4.45 -25.76
N LYS A 122 -2.05 -3.75 -26.48
CA LYS A 122 -1.70 -4.05 -27.87
C LYS A 122 -0.20 -4.27 -28.01
#